data_AF-A0A813RQ70-F1
#
_entry.id   AF-A0A813RQ70-F1
#
_cell.length_a   1.000
_cell.length_b   1.000
_cell.length_c   1.000
_cell.angle_alpha   90.00
_cell.angle_beta   90.00
_cell.angle_gamma   90.00
#
_symmetry.space_group_name_H-M   'P 1'
#
loop_
_entity.id
_entity.type
_entity.pdbx_description
1 polymer ?
#
loop_
_entity_poly.entity_id
_entity_poly.type
_entity_poly.pdbx_seq_one_letter_code
_entity_poly.pdbx_strand_id
1 'polypeptide(L)'
;MSVIIGGGKGFIGQRLVQLLREKGFQNIWIVSRKSDGQGNTLTWDDIRSGTTLSSVKPIKAIVNLAGAPLLSFQRWTDAYKNEVVQSRVGTTKTFVDFVRDLKDEKPEVYVSMSGVSYYKPDPVKEYTETSEGGDYDFLSRLARDWEQASEPIETKFNVRRVILRSGGVLGSSGGMIGSMYWPFFLGVGGPIGNGQQPFPWVHLDDVCLLIIYAIQNNHVNGILNACAPELITNREFSQTFAHAFSPPRPAIFPMPAFLLNTLLGPERAIVATQGQKVIPQATLQTGYTFKYPTIKEASQDLTKLFQRLIGRKFDDSIIQSDINYYPFKVVNNNGRSNIQVEYKKETKLFTPEEILSMILLKMKEIAQAYVGKKVSEVVIGAPAYFNYLQRQAINNAGVIAGLNVLRIIIGSTLAGMAYSFHNKVSKEQNVLIFDLGGGTCNVSVLIIEDGMYEIKSTAGDAHLGGEHFDNRMITCFVQEFKRKHNKDLSVDKRALRRLRTACKSAKRTLSSSLQASIEIESLSDGIDFYSKITRTCFEELCSDLFHATLESVEKALREAKMNRLEIHEIVLVGGSIHMPQDIEAPAGIMIPVLKFI
;
A
#
# COMPACT_ATOMS: atom_id res chain seq x y z
N MET A 1 26.04 -8.45 17.34
CA MET A 1 26.05 -9.67 16.51
C MET A 1 25.56 -9.35 15.12
N SER A 2 26.07 -10.04 14.11
CA SER A 2 25.83 -9.76 12.70
C SER A 2 24.68 -10.56 12.13
N VAL A 3 23.97 -9.99 11.15
CA VAL A 3 22.98 -10.69 10.33
C VAL A 3 23.50 -10.76 8.90
N ILE A 4 23.66 -11.97 8.37
CA ILE A 4 24.12 -12.21 7.00
C ILE A 4 22.91 -12.46 6.11
N ILE A 5 22.78 -11.75 4.99
CA ILE A 5 21.61 -11.84 4.10
C ILE A 5 22.06 -12.18 2.67
N GLY A 6 21.80 -13.43 2.27
CA GLY A 6 21.85 -13.85 0.87
C GLY A 6 20.73 -13.20 0.08
N GLY A 7 21.05 -12.49 -1.01
CA GLY A 7 20.02 -11.82 -1.81
C GLY A 7 19.51 -10.50 -1.21
N GLY A 8 20.26 -9.86 -0.31
CA GLY A 8 19.89 -8.59 0.33
C GLY A 8 19.68 -7.40 -0.63
N LYS A 9 20.13 -7.50 -1.89
CA LYS A 9 19.85 -6.51 -2.95
C LYS A 9 18.55 -6.78 -3.72
N GLY A 10 17.87 -7.89 -3.47
CA GLY A 10 16.60 -8.24 -4.12
C GLY A 10 15.39 -7.55 -3.51
N PHE A 11 14.21 -7.73 -4.12
CA PHE A 11 12.94 -7.11 -3.70
C PHE A 11 12.63 -7.25 -2.20
N ILE A 12 12.67 -8.48 -1.67
CA ILE A 12 12.45 -8.76 -0.24
C ILE A 12 13.67 -8.32 0.59
N GLY A 13 14.88 -8.60 0.08
CA GLY A 13 16.12 -8.32 0.78
C GLY A 13 16.32 -6.84 1.13
N GLN A 14 16.02 -5.92 0.21
CA GLN A 14 16.16 -4.49 0.45
C GLN A 14 15.25 -4.01 1.58
N ARG A 15 13.99 -4.46 1.58
CA ARG A 15 13.02 -4.11 2.63
C ARG A 15 13.40 -4.72 3.97
N LEU A 16 13.88 -5.96 3.98
CA LEU A 16 14.38 -6.61 5.20
C LEU A 16 15.57 -5.85 5.80
N VAL A 17 16.55 -5.45 4.99
CA VAL A 17 17.71 -4.65 5.46
C VAL A 17 17.24 -3.35 6.10
N GLN A 18 16.28 -2.66 5.50
CA GLN A 18 15.71 -1.43 6.05
C GLN A 18 15.06 -1.69 7.42
N LEU A 19 14.15 -2.67 7.51
CA LEU A 19 13.43 -2.98 8.75
C LEU A 19 14.36 -3.49 9.86
N LEU A 20 15.41 -4.24 9.52
CA LEU A 20 16.44 -4.64 10.49
C LEU A 20 17.16 -3.42 11.07
N ARG A 21 17.53 -2.43 10.24
CA ARG A 21 18.13 -1.17 10.74
C ARG A 21 17.18 -0.41 11.65
N GLU A 22 15.91 -0.30 11.27
CA GLU A 22 14.86 0.35 12.08
C GLU A 22 14.66 -0.37 13.43
N LYS A 23 14.85 -1.69 13.47
CA LYS A 23 14.82 -2.51 14.69
C LYS A 23 16.15 -2.52 15.47
N GLY A 24 17.12 -1.70 15.08
CA GLY A 24 18.38 -1.51 15.79
C GLY A 24 19.50 -2.49 15.44
N PHE A 25 19.35 -3.32 14.39
CA PHE A 25 20.44 -4.17 13.92
C PHE A 25 21.45 -3.32 13.14
N GLN A 26 22.65 -3.16 13.69
CA GLN A 26 23.70 -2.32 13.10
C GLN A 26 24.62 -3.09 12.14
N ASN A 27 24.92 -4.36 12.43
CA ASN A 27 25.87 -5.18 11.67
C ASN A 27 25.16 -6.10 10.67
N ILE A 28 24.70 -5.53 9.54
CA ILE A 28 24.02 -6.30 8.49
C ILE A 28 24.97 -6.49 7.31
N TRP A 29 25.20 -7.74 6.92
CA TRP A 29 26.09 -8.11 5.81
C TRP A 29 25.29 -8.64 4.63
N ILE A 30 25.49 -8.07 3.44
CA ILE A 30 24.75 -8.46 2.23
C ILE A 30 25.64 -9.35 1.35
N VAL A 31 25.19 -10.58 1.09
CA VAL A 31 25.87 -11.49 0.15
C VAL A 31 25.29 -11.32 -1.25
N SER A 32 26.17 -11.05 -2.23
CA SER A 32 25.78 -10.82 -3.61
C SER A 32 26.78 -11.41 -4.62
N ARG A 33 26.46 -11.38 -5.92
CA ARG A 33 27.33 -11.93 -6.98
C ARG A 33 28.59 -11.09 -7.23
N LYS A 34 28.56 -9.80 -6.90
CA LYS A 34 29.67 -8.85 -7.11
C LYS A 34 29.75 -7.91 -5.92
N SER A 35 30.96 -7.67 -5.42
CA SER A 35 31.19 -6.61 -4.43
C SER A 35 30.89 -5.26 -5.07
N ASP A 36 30.23 -4.38 -4.32
CA ASP A 36 29.98 -2.99 -4.69
C ASP A 36 31.02 -2.03 -4.10
N GLY A 37 32.01 -2.54 -3.35
CA GLY A 37 33.07 -1.74 -2.74
C GLY A 37 32.59 -0.73 -1.70
N GLN A 38 31.33 -0.80 -1.26
CA GLN A 38 30.73 0.12 -0.29
C GLN A 38 29.90 -0.64 0.76
N GLY A 39 30.22 -0.42 2.04
CA GLY A 39 29.49 -0.99 3.17
C GLY A 39 29.81 -2.45 3.45
N ASN A 40 28.97 -3.08 4.28
CA ASN A 40 29.13 -4.47 4.71
C ASN A 40 28.62 -5.43 3.63
N THR A 41 29.40 -5.64 2.57
CA THR A 41 29.05 -6.54 1.47
C THR A 41 30.06 -7.68 1.32
N LEU A 42 29.53 -8.86 1.00
CA LEU A 42 30.27 -10.08 0.74
C LEU A 42 29.87 -10.62 -0.63
N THR A 43 30.79 -11.33 -1.27
CA THR A 43 30.51 -12.12 -2.46
C THR A 43 30.20 -13.57 -2.09
N TRP A 44 29.57 -14.30 -3.00
CA TRP A 44 29.43 -15.76 -2.84
C TRP A 44 30.79 -16.47 -2.80
N ASP A 45 31.83 -15.89 -3.40
CA ASP A 45 33.19 -16.42 -3.31
C ASP A 45 33.82 -16.18 -1.93
N ASP A 46 33.51 -15.05 -1.29
CA ASP A 46 33.92 -14.79 0.10
C ASP A 46 33.29 -15.79 1.06
N ILE A 47 32.01 -16.15 0.84
CA ILE A 47 31.32 -17.20 1.62
C ILE A 47 31.93 -18.58 1.35
N ARG A 48 32.30 -18.90 0.10
CA ARG A 48 32.91 -20.19 -0.27
C ARG A 48 34.34 -20.36 0.26
N SER A 49 35.11 -19.28 0.28
CA SER A 49 36.52 -19.31 0.68
C SER A 49 36.73 -19.23 2.19
N GLY A 50 35.74 -18.71 2.94
CA GLY A 50 35.83 -18.55 4.40
C GLY A 50 36.84 -17.48 4.85
N THR A 51 37.52 -16.79 3.93
CA THR A 51 38.61 -15.85 4.23
C THR A 51 38.15 -14.59 4.97
N THR A 52 36.86 -14.29 4.99
CA THR A 52 36.28 -13.05 5.58
C THR A 52 35.58 -13.28 6.92
N LEU A 53 35.82 -14.44 7.56
CA LEU A 53 35.08 -14.91 8.75
C LEU A 53 35.25 -14.06 10.01
N SER A 54 36.41 -13.42 10.21
CA SER A 54 36.72 -12.68 11.45
C SER A 54 35.96 -11.35 11.58
N SER A 55 35.69 -10.65 10.48
CA SER A 55 35.00 -9.35 10.50
C SER A 55 33.47 -9.47 10.66
N VAL A 56 32.92 -10.66 10.38
CA VAL A 56 31.48 -10.90 10.38
C VAL A 56 31.00 -11.46 11.73
N LYS A 57 31.91 -12.01 12.56
CA LYS A 57 31.59 -12.59 13.87
C LYS A 57 31.40 -11.52 14.95
N PRO A 58 30.58 -11.79 16.00
CA PRO A 58 29.72 -12.97 16.18
C PRO A 58 28.47 -12.91 15.30
N ILE A 59 28.04 -14.05 14.75
CA ILE A 59 26.89 -14.14 13.82
C ILE A 59 25.62 -14.48 14.62
N LYS A 60 24.59 -13.64 14.52
CA LYS A 60 23.27 -13.92 15.11
C LYS A 60 22.43 -14.77 14.18
N ALA A 61 22.31 -14.36 12.91
CA ALA A 61 21.42 -15.02 11.96
C ALA A 61 21.99 -15.02 10.55
N ILE A 62 21.66 -16.07 9.80
CA ILE A 62 21.86 -16.13 8.36
C ILE A 62 20.47 -16.20 7.71
N VAL A 63 20.19 -15.31 6.77
CA VAL A 63 18.94 -15.26 6.02
C VAL A 63 19.23 -15.49 4.54
N ASN A 64 18.72 -16.57 3.95
CA ASN A 64 18.87 -16.83 2.53
C ASN A 64 17.60 -16.47 1.75
N LEU A 65 17.64 -15.31 1.07
CA LEU A 65 16.62 -14.82 0.13
C LEU A 65 17.12 -14.88 -1.32
N ALA A 66 18.24 -15.58 -1.57
CA ALA A 66 18.82 -15.64 -2.89
C ALA A 66 17.95 -16.48 -3.84
N GLY A 67 17.72 -15.96 -5.03
CA GLY A 67 17.00 -16.66 -6.08
C GLY A 67 16.78 -15.76 -7.29
N ALA A 68 16.98 -16.31 -8.48
CA ALA A 68 16.59 -15.63 -9.72
C ALA A 68 15.06 -15.44 -9.75
N PRO A 69 14.54 -14.30 -10.24
CA PRO A 69 13.10 -14.04 -10.28
C PRO A 69 12.39 -15.07 -11.17
N LEU A 70 11.35 -15.77 -10.68
CA LEU A 70 10.64 -16.77 -11.48
C LEU A 70 9.80 -16.13 -12.59
N LEU A 71 9.17 -14.97 -12.32
CA LEU A 71 8.26 -14.27 -13.24
C LEU A 71 8.98 -13.26 -14.16
N SER A 72 10.21 -13.56 -14.59
CA SER A 72 10.97 -12.71 -15.53
C SER A 72 10.56 -12.93 -17.00
N PHE A 73 10.76 -11.92 -17.86
CA PHE A 73 10.55 -12.04 -19.32
C PHE A 73 11.62 -12.90 -20.04
N GLN A 74 12.58 -13.49 -19.32
CA GLN A 74 13.55 -14.39 -19.94
C GLN A 74 12.88 -15.65 -20.46
N ARG A 75 13.39 -16.18 -21.58
CA ARG A 75 12.86 -17.42 -22.18
C ARG A 75 13.12 -18.61 -21.26
N TRP A 76 12.09 -19.46 -21.11
CA TRP A 76 12.15 -20.65 -20.25
C TRP A 76 12.94 -21.78 -20.92
N THR A 77 14.26 -21.70 -20.82
CA THR A 77 15.22 -22.66 -21.38
C THR A 77 15.83 -23.53 -20.29
N ASP A 78 16.42 -24.68 -20.63
CA ASP A 78 17.11 -25.54 -19.65
C ASP A 78 18.27 -24.82 -18.95
N ALA A 79 18.97 -23.93 -19.67
CA ALA A 79 19.99 -23.08 -19.08
C ALA A 79 19.41 -22.17 -17.97
N TYR A 80 18.23 -21.60 -18.19
CA TYR A 80 17.57 -20.75 -17.21
C TYR A 80 16.96 -21.56 -16.06
N LYS A 81 16.40 -22.75 -16.32
CA LYS A 81 15.98 -23.71 -15.27
C LYS A 81 17.15 -24.04 -14.34
N ASN A 82 18.33 -24.30 -14.92
CA ASN A 82 19.55 -24.54 -14.16
C ASN A 82 19.97 -23.31 -13.35
N GLU A 83 19.90 -22.08 -13.90
CA GLU A 83 20.16 -20.86 -13.14
C GLU A 83 19.20 -20.69 -11.96
N VAL A 84 17.90 -20.98 -12.16
CA VAL A 84 16.87 -20.94 -11.12
C VAL A 84 17.17 -21.92 -9.98
N VAL A 85 17.60 -23.13 -10.31
CA VAL A 85 18.04 -24.15 -9.34
C VAL A 85 19.30 -23.69 -8.61
N GLN A 86 20.35 -23.29 -9.33
CA GLN A 86 21.63 -22.90 -8.74
C GLN A 86 21.52 -21.66 -7.84
N SER A 87 20.71 -20.68 -8.23
CA SER A 87 20.48 -19.46 -7.43
C SER A 87 19.75 -19.70 -6.10
N ARG A 88 19.18 -20.90 -5.89
CA ARG A 88 18.43 -21.31 -4.69
C ARG A 88 19.09 -22.48 -3.96
N VAL A 89 19.14 -23.64 -4.60
CA VAL A 89 19.74 -24.88 -4.06
C VAL A 89 21.25 -24.71 -3.91
N GLY A 90 21.92 -24.16 -4.93
CA GLY A 90 23.37 -23.97 -4.91
C GLY A 90 23.83 -22.94 -3.86
N THR A 91 23.11 -21.83 -3.74
CA THR A 91 23.35 -20.81 -2.71
C THR A 91 23.05 -21.34 -1.30
N THR A 92 22.00 -22.13 -1.11
CA THR A 92 21.75 -22.82 0.16
C THR A 92 22.87 -23.80 0.51
N LYS A 93 23.32 -24.64 -0.43
CA LYS A 93 24.47 -25.55 -0.21
C LYS A 93 25.74 -24.79 0.18
N THR A 94 25.98 -23.64 -0.47
CA THR A 94 27.11 -22.76 -0.13
C THR A 94 27.03 -22.26 1.32
N PHE A 95 25.85 -21.87 1.79
CA PHE A 95 25.68 -21.50 3.20
C PHE A 95 25.78 -22.70 4.16
N VAL A 96 25.35 -23.89 3.75
CA VAL A 96 25.54 -25.12 4.54
C VAL A 96 27.02 -25.42 4.73
N ASP A 97 27.82 -25.35 3.66
CA ASP A 97 29.28 -25.49 3.73
C ASP A 97 29.90 -24.41 4.60
N PHE A 98 29.45 -23.16 4.48
CA PHE A 98 29.90 -22.06 5.34
C PHE A 98 29.60 -22.30 6.83
N VAL A 99 28.40 -22.79 7.16
CA VAL A 99 28.02 -23.11 8.55
C VAL A 99 28.80 -24.31 9.09
N ARG A 100 29.13 -25.30 8.25
CA ARG A 100 30.04 -26.40 8.62
C ARG A 100 31.39 -25.85 9.07
N ASP A 101 31.92 -24.89 8.32
CA ASP A 101 33.28 -24.38 8.49
C ASP A 101 33.39 -23.39 9.68
N LEU A 102 32.26 -22.89 10.21
CA LEU A 102 32.18 -22.03 11.40
C LEU A 102 32.51 -22.74 12.73
N LYS A 103 32.51 -24.08 12.77
CA LYS A 103 32.77 -24.89 13.98
C LYS A 103 31.94 -24.44 15.20
N ASP A 104 32.54 -23.79 16.19
CA ASP A 104 31.89 -23.38 17.45
C ASP A 104 31.20 -22.00 17.35
N GLU A 105 31.43 -21.24 16.28
CA GLU A 105 30.89 -19.88 16.10
C GLU A 105 29.70 -19.85 15.13
N LYS A 106 28.81 -20.83 15.29
CA LYS A 106 27.60 -21.01 14.47
C LYS A 106 26.55 -19.92 14.75
N PRO A 107 25.70 -19.59 13.77
CA PRO A 107 24.59 -18.66 13.98
C PRO A 107 23.53 -19.24 14.92
N GLU A 108 22.79 -18.38 15.62
CA GLU A 108 21.65 -18.78 16.45
C GLU A 108 20.47 -19.30 15.60
N VAL A 109 20.33 -18.80 14.37
CA VAL A 109 19.26 -19.21 13.45
C VAL A 109 19.67 -19.07 11.98
N TYR A 110 19.21 -20.02 11.17
CA TYR A 110 19.23 -19.97 9.72
C TYR A 110 17.80 -19.88 9.19
N VAL A 111 17.49 -18.79 8.49
CA VAL A 111 16.17 -18.56 7.87
C VAL A 111 16.32 -18.69 6.36
N SER A 112 15.55 -19.57 5.73
CA SER A 112 15.52 -19.71 4.27
C SER A 112 14.12 -19.45 3.74
N MET A 113 14.05 -18.85 2.56
CA MET A 113 12.82 -18.81 1.80
C MET A 113 12.62 -20.06 0.93
N SER A 114 11.36 -20.39 0.69
CA SER A 114 10.84 -21.37 -0.26
C SER A 114 9.56 -20.79 -0.89
N GLY A 115 8.72 -21.61 -1.53
CA GLY A 115 7.46 -21.18 -2.14
C GLY A 115 6.32 -22.12 -1.83
N VAL A 116 5.09 -21.58 -1.82
CA VAL A 116 3.85 -22.37 -1.73
C VAL A 116 3.64 -23.29 -2.94
N SER A 117 4.46 -23.17 -3.98
CA SER A 117 4.57 -24.15 -5.07
C SER A 117 5.00 -25.53 -4.60
N TYR A 118 5.38 -25.71 -3.33
CA TYR A 118 5.49 -27.03 -2.72
C TYR A 118 4.15 -27.79 -2.73
N TYR A 119 3.03 -27.10 -2.51
CA TYR A 119 1.70 -27.71 -2.44
C TYR A 119 1.07 -27.82 -3.82
N LYS A 120 0.40 -28.95 -4.11
CA LYS A 120 -0.26 -29.16 -5.40
C LYS A 120 -1.44 -28.19 -5.58
N PRO A 121 -1.55 -27.47 -6.71
CA PRO A 121 -2.71 -26.64 -7.02
C PRO A 121 -4.03 -27.42 -6.88
N ASP A 122 -4.91 -26.92 -6.03
CA ASP A 122 -6.23 -27.50 -5.78
C ASP A 122 -7.16 -26.37 -5.29
N PRO A 123 -8.32 -26.16 -5.94
CA PRO A 123 -9.22 -25.06 -5.60
C PRO A 123 -9.98 -25.28 -4.28
N VAL A 124 -10.05 -26.51 -3.78
CA VAL A 124 -10.83 -26.86 -2.59
C VAL A 124 -9.92 -27.21 -1.42
N LYS A 125 -8.88 -28.01 -1.66
CA LYS A 125 -8.01 -28.52 -0.61
C LYS A 125 -7.25 -27.39 0.10
N GLU A 126 -7.32 -27.43 1.41
CA GLU A 126 -6.58 -26.53 2.30
C GLU A 126 -5.25 -27.16 2.68
N TYR A 127 -4.19 -26.36 2.63
CA TYR A 127 -2.83 -26.76 2.94
C TYR A 127 -2.32 -25.99 4.14
N THR A 128 -1.72 -26.72 5.07
CA THR A 128 -0.98 -26.21 6.22
C THR A 128 0.48 -26.64 6.11
N GLU A 129 1.34 -26.19 7.02
CA GLU A 129 2.77 -26.51 7.03
C GLU A 129 3.08 -28.02 7.14
N THR A 130 2.14 -28.82 7.66
CA THR A 130 2.24 -30.28 7.77
C THR A 130 1.76 -31.03 6.53
N SER A 131 1.17 -30.34 5.55
CA SER A 131 0.63 -30.97 4.36
C SER A 131 1.72 -31.47 3.41
N GLU A 132 1.52 -32.65 2.83
CA GLU A 132 2.46 -33.27 1.89
C GLU A 132 2.47 -32.56 0.52
N GLY A 133 3.62 -32.62 -0.16
CA GLY A 133 3.85 -31.96 -1.45
C GLY A 133 5.26 -32.17 -1.97
N GLY A 134 5.68 -31.35 -2.93
CA GLY A 134 7.07 -31.28 -3.37
C GLY A 134 7.48 -32.23 -4.50
N ASP A 135 6.57 -33.02 -5.07
CA ASP A 135 6.92 -33.93 -6.18
C ASP A 135 5.80 -34.16 -7.21
N TYR A 136 5.38 -33.09 -7.89
CA TYR A 136 4.39 -33.23 -8.97
C TYR A 136 4.74 -32.43 -10.23
N ASP A 137 5.55 -31.39 -10.13
CA ASP A 137 6.03 -30.57 -11.24
C ASP A 137 7.45 -30.04 -10.97
N PHE A 138 7.99 -29.23 -11.88
CA PHE A 138 9.33 -28.66 -11.71
C PHE A 138 9.42 -27.73 -10.48
N LEU A 139 8.43 -26.89 -10.23
CA LEU A 139 8.47 -25.88 -9.17
C LEU A 139 8.28 -26.47 -7.77
N SER A 140 7.51 -27.54 -7.65
CA SER A 140 7.37 -28.31 -6.42
C SER A 140 8.63 -29.09 -6.08
N ARG A 141 9.25 -29.76 -7.07
CA ARG A 141 10.58 -30.38 -6.88
C ARG A 141 11.63 -29.35 -6.52
N LEU A 142 11.64 -28.19 -7.19
CA LEU A 142 12.53 -27.09 -6.84
C LEU A 142 12.34 -26.63 -5.38
N ALA A 143 11.09 -26.44 -4.93
CA ALA A 143 10.80 -26.06 -3.56
C ALA A 143 11.27 -27.13 -2.56
N ARG A 144 10.98 -28.41 -2.83
CA ARG A 144 11.45 -29.54 -2.02
C ARG A 144 12.97 -29.60 -1.95
N ASP A 145 13.65 -29.57 -3.10
CA ASP A 145 15.10 -29.68 -3.18
C ASP A 145 15.79 -28.47 -2.53
N TRP A 146 15.15 -27.29 -2.57
CA TRP A 146 15.61 -26.08 -1.88
C TRP A 146 15.51 -26.21 -0.35
N GLU A 147 14.40 -26.76 0.15
CA GLU A 147 14.20 -27.04 1.58
C GLU A 147 15.15 -28.13 2.07
N GLN A 148 15.28 -29.23 1.34
CA GLN A 148 16.19 -30.34 1.64
C GLN A 148 17.66 -29.90 1.62
N ALA A 149 18.05 -28.99 0.73
CA ALA A 149 19.41 -28.47 0.71
C ALA A 149 19.83 -27.81 2.02
N SER A 150 18.88 -27.30 2.81
CA SER A 150 19.14 -26.67 4.12
C SER A 150 19.05 -27.63 5.31
N GLU A 151 18.60 -28.87 5.12
CA GLU A 151 18.39 -29.87 6.18
C GLU A 151 19.64 -30.12 7.06
N PRO A 152 20.87 -30.20 6.51
CA PRO A 152 22.08 -30.38 7.33
C PRO A 152 22.32 -29.29 8.38
N ILE A 153 21.79 -28.07 8.19
CA ILE A 153 21.90 -26.99 9.18
C ILE A 153 21.35 -27.43 10.54
N GLU A 154 20.21 -28.09 10.54
CA GLU A 154 19.53 -28.58 11.72
C GLU A 154 20.11 -29.92 12.16
N THR A 155 20.15 -30.91 11.25
CA THR A 155 20.45 -32.31 11.60
C THR A 155 21.93 -32.58 11.86
N LYS A 156 22.85 -31.86 11.21
CA LYS A 156 24.30 -32.06 11.37
C LYS A 156 24.97 -30.97 12.19
N PHE A 157 24.48 -29.73 12.11
CA PHE A 157 25.15 -28.59 12.74
C PHE A 157 24.44 -28.07 13.99
N ASN A 158 23.24 -28.59 14.33
CA ASN A 158 22.46 -28.21 15.49
C ASN A 158 22.17 -26.69 15.54
N VAL A 159 21.90 -26.09 14.37
CA VAL A 159 21.49 -24.69 14.23
C VAL A 159 20.00 -24.64 13.99
N ARG A 160 19.30 -23.76 14.70
CA ARG A 160 17.85 -23.56 14.54
C ARG A 160 17.54 -23.17 13.10
N ARG A 161 16.68 -23.95 12.45
CA ARG A 161 16.30 -23.75 11.05
C ARG A 161 14.86 -23.30 10.94
N VAL A 162 14.62 -22.25 10.15
CA VAL A 162 13.30 -21.73 9.82
C VAL A 162 13.14 -21.64 8.31
N ILE A 163 12.08 -22.23 7.76
CA ILE A 163 11.77 -22.21 6.33
C ILE A 163 10.48 -21.45 6.13
N LEU A 164 10.50 -20.40 5.30
CA LEU A 164 9.33 -19.60 4.96
C LEU A 164 8.80 -19.99 3.58
N ARG A 165 7.68 -20.72 3.52
CA ARG A 165 6.95 -21.00 2.27
C ARG A 165 6.06 -19.81 1.94
N SER A 166 6.51 -18.94 1.04
CA SER A 166 5.79 -17.70 0.73
C SER A 166 4.78 -17.87 -0.38
N GLY A 167 3.63 -17.21 -0.21
CA GLY A 167 2.71 -16.89 -1.30
C GLY A 167 3.24 -15.78 -2.21
N GLY A 168 2.37 -15.25 -3.06
CA GLY A 168 2.65 -14.06 -3.88
C GLY A 168 2.92 -12.84 -3.00
N VAL A 169 4.17 -12.38 -2.98
CA VAL A 169 4.58 -11.22 -2.18
C VAL A 169 4.11 -9.94 -2.86
N LEU A 170 3.26 -9.19 -2.18
CA LEU A 170 2.69 -7.92 -2.63
C LEU A 170 3.46 -6.76 -2.02
N GLY A 171 4.02 -5.87 -2.84
CA GLY A 171 4.67 -4.66 -2.37
C GLY A 171 4.68 -3.58 -3.44
N SER A 172 4.63 -2.32 -3.03
CA SER A 172 4.62 -1.20 -3.97
C SER A 172 5.95 -1.15 -4.73
N SER A 173 7.08 -1.51 -4.13
CA SER A 173 8.41 -1.40 -4.74
C SER A 173 8.79 -2.51 -5.73
N GLY A 174 7.90 -3.46 -6.06
CA GLY A 174 8.24 -4.56 -6.97
C GLY A 174 7.32 -5.78 -6.90
N GLY A 175 7.85 -6.93 -7.30
CA GLY A 175 7.06 -8.17 -7.38
C GLY A 175 5.97 -8.12 -8.45
N MET A 176 4.89 -8.87 -8.23
CA MET A 176 3.78 -8.98 -9.18
C MET A 176 2.97 -7.68 -9.30
N ILE A 177 2.92 -6.88 -8.23
CA ILE A 177 2.25 -5.55 -8.19
C ILE A 177 2.90 -4.60 -9.20
N GLY A 178 4.24 -4.59 -9.29
CA GLY A 178 5.02 -3.86 -10.30
C GLY A 178 4.48 -3.96 -11.71
N SER A 179 4.22 -5.17 -12.18
CA SER A 179 3.75 -5.42 -13.54
C SER A 179 2.26 -5.10 -13.75
N MET A 180 1.44 -5.20 -12.70
CA MET A 180 -0.02 -5.08 -12.85
C MET A 180 -0.55 -3.70 -12.47
N TYR A 181 0.19 -2.92 -11.68
CA TYR A 181 -0.27 -1.63 -11.17
C TYR A 181 -0.84 -0.76 -12.28
N TRP A 182 -0.16 -0.69 -13.43
CA TRP A 182 -0.57 0.12 -14.57
C TRP A 182 -1.85 -0.35 -15.26
N PRO A 183 -1.96 -1.62 -15.67
CA PRO A 183 -3.22 -2.16 -16.16
C PRO A 183 -4.39 -1.82 -15.22
N PHE A 184 -4.20 -2.05 -13.92
CA PHE A 184 -5.22 -1.75 -12.92
C PHE A 184 -5.49 -0.24 -12.79
N PHE A 185 -4.46 0.60 -12.69
CA PHE A 185 -4.57 2.06 -12.66
C PHE A 185 -5.31 2.62 -13.88
N LEU A 186 -5.04 2.08 -15.07
CA LEU A 186 -5.65 2.51 -16.33
C LEU A 186 -7.07 1.97 -16.52
N GLY A 187 -7.56 1.12 -15.61
CA GLY A 187 -8.88 0.48 -15.69
C GLY A 187 -8.95 -0.63 -16.74
N VAL A 188 -7.81 -1.18 -17.15
CA VAL A 188 -7.71 -2.30 -18.10
C VAL A 188 -7.17 -3.58 -17.44
N GLY A 189 -7.05 -3.57 -16.12
CA GLY A 189 -6.69 -4.73 -15.31
C GLY A 189 -7.88 -5.63 -15.06
N GLY A 190 -7.63 -6.81 -14.52
CA GLY A 190 -8.66 -7.76 -14.18
C GLY A 190 -8.08 -9.12 -13.78
N PRO A 191 -8.97 -10.06 -13.42
CA PRO A 191 -8.57 -11.40 -12.98
C PRO A 191 -7.82 -12.17 -14.05
N ILE A 192 -6.95 -13.07 -13.63
CA ILE A 192 -6.26 -14.02 -14.51
C ILE A 192 -7.20 -15.19 -14.80
N GLY A 193 -7.47 -15.45 -16.08
CA GLY A 193 -8.43 -16.48 -16.49
C GLY A 193 -9.85 -16.19 -15.96
N ASN A 194 -10.47 -17.18 -15.30
CA ASN A 194 -11.77 -17.00 -14.65
C ASN A 194 -11.67 -16.32 -13.27
N GLY A 195 -10.47 -16.19 -12.72
CA GLY A 195 -10.18 -15.57 -11.42
C GLY A 195 -10.63 -16.38 -10.20
N GLN A 196 -11.15 -17.59 -10.35
CA GLN A 196 -11.65 -18.42 -9.25
C GLN A 196 -10.54 -19.18 -8.52
N GLN A 197 -9.33 -19.22 -9.08
CA GLN A 197 -8.20 -19.88 -8.46
C GLN A 197 -7.87 -19.21 -7.11
N PRO A 198 -7.58 -19.99 -6.05
CA PRO A 198 -7.06 -19.47 -4.80
C PRO A 198 -5.79 -18.66 -5.06
N PHE A 199 -5.59 -17.60 -4.30
CA PHE A 199 -4.45 -16.70 -4.45
C PHE A 199 -3.73 -16.57 -3.11
N PRO A 200 -2.78 -17.47 -2.79
CA PRO A 200 -1.98 -17.35 -1.57
C PRO A 200 -1.09 -16.12 -1.69
N TRP A 201 -1.26 -15.14 -0.81
CA TRP A 201 -0.63 -13.82 -0.89
C TRP A 201 -0.04 -13.42 0.46
N VAL A 202 0.87 -12.45 0.46
CA VAL A 202 1.41 -11.85 1.69
C VAL A 202 1.96 -10.46 1.39
N HIS A 203 1.80 -9.51 2.31
CA HIS A 203 2.40 -8.19 2.16
C HIS A 203 3.92 -8.24 2.37
N LEU A 204 4.67 -7.43 1.62
CA LEU A 204 6.14 -7.38 1.68
C LEU A 204 6.66 -7.11 3.10
N ASP A 205 6.02 -6.19 3.82
CA ASP A 205 6.36 -5.91 5.22
C ASP A 205 6.17 -7.15 6.10
N ASP A 206 5.10 -7.92 5.90
CA ASP A 206 4.80 -9.09 6.73
C ASP A 206 5.81 -10.22 6.53
N VAL A 207 6.27 -10.45 5.29
CA VAL A 207 7.37 -11.41 5.06
C VAL A 207 8.63 -10.99 5.82
N CYS A 208 9.00 -9.71 5.74
CA CYS A 208 10.20 -9.21 6.39
C CYS A 208 10.07 -9.20 7.92
N LEU A 209 8.92 -8.81 8.45
CA LEU A 209 8.62 -8.82 9.88
C LEU A 209 8.58 -10.25 10.44
N LEU A 210 8.09 -11.23 9.67
CA LEU A 210 8.15 -12.64 10.05
C LEU A 210 9.59 -13.17 10.12
N ILE A 211 10.46 -12.78 9.17
CA ILE A 211 11.89 -13.09 9.24
C ILE A 211 12.52 -12.49 10.51
N ILE A 212 12.26 -11.21 10.79
CA ILE A 212 12.76 -10.54 11.99
C ILE A 212 12.23 -11.22 13.25
N TYR A 213 10.95 -11.60 13.26
CA TYR A 213 10.32 -12.33 14.36
C TYR A 213 11.03 -13.66 14.60
N ALA A 214 11.33 -14.44 13.55
CA ALA A 214 12.10 -15.68 13.66
C ALA A 214 13.53 -15.45 14.20
N ILE A 215 14.17 -14.33 13.84
CA ILE A 215 15.49 -13.95 14.37
C ILE A 215 15.44 -13.58 15.85
N GLN A 216 14.37 -12.92 16.29
CA GLN A 216 14.24 -12.41 17.65
C GLN A 216 13.71 -13.44 18.65
N ASN A 217 13.02 -14.47 18.17
CA ASN A 217 12.30 -15.42 19.02
C ASN A 217 12.83 -16.84 18.87
N ASN A 218 13.34 -17.41 19.96
CA ASN A 218 14.01 -18.72 19.95
C ASN A 218 13.05 -19.91 19.82
N HIS A 219 11.77 -19.74 20.16
CA HIS A 219 10.76 -20.79 20.03
C HIS A 219 10.31 -21.01 18.58
N VAL A 220 10.58 -20.06 17.68
CA VAL A 220 10.19 -20.13 16.27
C VAL A 220 11.12 -21.08 15.51
N ASN A 221 10.60 -22.21 15.03
CA ASN A 221 11.38 -23.24 14.35
C ASN A 221 10.56 -23.97 13.28
N GLY A 222 11.24 -24.67 12.37
CA GLY A 222 10.60 -25.51 11.36
C GLY A 222 10.05 -24.73 10.17
N ILE A 223 9.00 -25.26 9.56
CA ILE A 223 8.38 -24.72 8.35
C ILE A 223 7.24 -23.78 8.76
N LEU A 224 7.19 -22.59 8.16
CA LEU A 224 6.16 -21.58 8.35
C LEU A 224 5.62 -21.15 7.00
N ASN A 225 4.30 -21.13 6.81
CA ASN A 225 3.72 -20.52 5.63
C ASN A 225 3.71 -19.00 5.82
N ALA A 226 4.42 -18.29 4.94
CA ALA A 226 4.41 -16.83 4.85
C ALA A 226 3.28 -16.40 3.90
N CYS A 227 2.04 -16.62 4.35
CA CYS A 227 0.80 -16.24 3.69
C CYS A 227 -0.05 -15.45 4.67
N ALA A 228 -0.73 -14.40 4.22
CA ALA A 228 -1.75 -13.71 5.00
C ALA A 228 -2.88 -14.70 5.37
N PRO A 229 -3.52 -14.53 6.53
CA PRO A 229 -4.57 -15.44 7.01
C PRO A 229 -5.86 -15.37 6.18
N GLU A 230 -6.13 -14.26 5.50
CA GLU A 230 -7.30 -14.12 4.64
C GLU A 230 -7.13 -14.90 3.33
N LEU A 231 -7.91 -15.98 3.19
CA LEU A 231 -7.98 -16.78 1.97
C LEU A 231 -8.83 -16.07 0.93
N ILE A 232 -8.21 -15.70 -0.19
CA ILE A 232 -8.89 -15.03 -1.30
C ILE A 232 -8.63 -15.74 -2.63
N THR A 233 -9.47 -15.44 -3.60
CA THR A 233 -9.31 -15.80 -5.01
C THR A 233 -8.59 -14.69 -5.77
N ASN A 234 -8.06 -15.01 -6.95
CA ASN A 234 -7.45 -14.02 -7.82
C ASN A 234 -8.45 -12.92 -8.26
N ARG A 235 -9.73 -13.25 -8.37
CA ARG A 235 -10.82 -12.29 -8.64
C ARG A 235 -11.01 -11.31 -7.49
N GLU A 236 -11.10 -11.80 -6.26
CA GLU A 236 -11.23 -10.95 -5.07
C GLU A 236 -10.02 -10.05 -4.90
N PHE A 237 -8.81 -10.59 -5.12
CA PHE A 237 -7.59 -9.78 -5.19
C PHE A 237 -7.70 -8.67 -6.24
N SER A 238 -8.00 -9.04 -7.48
CA SER A 238 -8.06 -8.10 -8.61
C SER A 238 -9.10 -7.00 -8.37
N GLN A 239 -10.28 -7.38 -7.89
CA GLN A 239 -11.32 -6.43 -7.53
C GLN A 239 -10.83 -5.52 -6.41
N THR A 240 -10.32 -6.07 -5.31
CA THR A 240 -9.90 -5.26 -4.15
C THR A 240 -8.76 -4.30 -4.50
N PHE A 241 -7.77 -4.78 -5.25
CA PHE A 241 -6.65 -3.97 -5.71
C PHE A 241 -7.11 -2.83 -6.62
N ALA A 242 -8.02 -3.09 -7.56
CA ALA A 242 -8.57 -2.05 -8.43
C ALA A 242 -9.41 -1.01 -7.68
N HIS A 243 -10.17 -1.46 -6.68
CA HIS A 243 -10.98 -0.57 -5.84
C HIS A 243 -10.13 0.30 -4.91
N ALA A 244 -8.90 -0.14 -4.58
CA ALA A 244 -8.00 0.62 -3.71
C ALA A 244 -7.37 1.86 -4.40
N PHE A 245 -7.48 2.00 -5.71
CA PHE A 245 -7.03 3.20 -6.42
C PHE A 245 -7.96 4.39 -6.15
N SER A 246 -7.42 5.61 -6.26
CA SER A 246 -8.22 6.84 -6.22
C SER A 246 -8.10 7.60 -7.55
N PRO A 247 -9.17 7.63 -8.39
CA PRO A 247 -10.44 6.92 -8.23
C PRO A 247 -10.31 5.38 -8.41
N PRO A 248 -11.25 4.58 -7.86
CA PRO A 248 -11.38 3.15 -8.09
C PRO A 248 -11.42 2.83 -9.57
N ARG A 249 -10.81 1.72 -9.93
CA ARG A 249 -10.65 1.29 -11.31
C ARG A 249 -11.46 0.03 -11.58
N PRO A 250 -12.02 -0.13 -12.78
CA PRO A 250 -12.63 -1.38 -13.17
C PRO A 250 -11.58 -2.49 -13.27
N ALA A 251 -11.93 -3.69 -12.79
CA ALA A 251 -11.13 -4.92 -12.86
C ALA A 251 -11.82 -5.99 -13.73
N ILE A 252 -12.23 -5.62 -14.95
CA ILE A 252 -13.22 -6.38 -15.73
C ILE A 252 -12.58 -7.04 -16.95
N PHE A 253 -11.32 -6.75 -17.26
CA PHE A 253 -10.62 -7.32 -18.40
C PHE A 253 -9.79 -8.53 -17.94
N PRO A 254 -10.31 -9.76 -18.07
CA PRO A 254 -9.57 -10.92 -17.64
C PRO A 254 -8.32 -11.09 -18.51
N MET A 255 -7.18 -11.33 -17.87
CA MET A 255 -5.96 -11.65 -18.59
C MET A 255 -6.05 -13.11 -19.08
N PRO A 256 -6.11 -13.38 -20.40
CA PRO A 256 -6.31 -14.73 -20.89
C PRO A 256 -5.13 -15.65 -20.54
N ALA A 257 -5.43 -16.87 -20.09
CA ALA A 257 -4.39 -17.83 -19.69
C ALA A 257 -3.41 -18.17 -20.83
N PHE A 258 -3.90 -18.21 -22.09
CA PHE A 258 -3.04 -18.43 -23.25
C PHE A 258 -2.01 -17.29 -23.43
N LEU A 259 -2.39 -16.04 -23.16
CA LEU A 259 -1.49 -14.90 -23.27
C LEU A 259 -0.39 -14.97 -22.20
N LEU A 260 -0.75 -15.41 -20.99
CA LEU A 260 0.22 -15.68 -19.92
C LEU A 260 1.16 -16.84 -20.28
N ASN A 261 0.63 -17.91 -20.87
CA ASN A 261 1.43 -19.02 -21.38
C ASN A 261 2.40 -18.57 -22.48
N THR A 262 1.99 -17.66 -23.36
CA THR A 262 2.87 -17.09 -24.40
C THR A 262 3.96 -16.20 -23.79
N LEU A 263 3.63 -15.39 -22.78
CA LEU A 263 4.55 -14.45 -22.16
C LEU A 263 5.55 -15.12 -21.19
N LEU A 264 5.10 -16.11 -20.42
CA LEU A 264 5.87 -16.73 -19.34
C LEU A 264 6.24 -18.18 -19.64
N GLY A 265 5.64 -18.83 -20.63
CA GLY A 265 5.75 -20.27 -20.84
C GLY A 265 4.79 -21.06 -19.92
N PRO A 266 4.33 -22.25 -20.36
CA PRO A 266 3.29 -23.00 -19.67
C PRO A 266 3.68 -23.43 -18.24
N GLU A 267 4.94 -23.79 -18.02
CA GLU A 267 5.42 -24.22 -16.69
C GLU A 267 5.41 -23.09 -15.64
N ARG A 268 5.56 -21.82 -16.04
CA ARG A 268 5.56 -20.67 -15.12
C ARG A 268 4.19 -20.02 -14.99
N ALA A 269 3.41 -20.04 -16.07
CA ALA A 269 2.06 -19.50 -16.06
C ALA A 269 1.19 -20.20 -15.00
N ILE A 270 1.45 -21.49 -14.70
CA ILE A 270 0.79 -22.25 -13.63
C ILE A 270 0.80 -21.50 -12.28
N VAL A 271 1.89 -20.79 -11.94
CA VAL A 271 2.00 -20.00 -10.69
C VAL A 271 0.95 -18.88 -10.61
N ALA A 272 0.50 -18.37 -11.76
CA ALA A 272 -0.46 -17.28 -11.85
C ALA A 272 -1.87 -17.74 -12.28
N THR A 273 -1.97 -18.88 -12.98
CA THR A 273 -3.24 -19.43 -13.50
C THR A 273 -3.85 -20.49 -12.60
N GLN A 274 -3.07 -21.07 -11.67
CA GLN A 274 -3.53 -22.03 -10.67
C GLN A 274 -3.05 -21.58 -9.30
N GLY A 275 -3.70 -22.06 -8.24
CA GLY A 275 -3.29 -21.71 -6.87
C GLY A 275 -3.83 -22.66 -5.82
N GLN A 276 -3.38 -22.42 -4.59
CA GLN A 276 -3.61 -23.27 -3.42
C GLN A 276 -4.22 -22.43 -2.29
N LYS A 277 -5.14 -23.02 -1.52
CA LYS A 277 -5.56 -22.44 -0.25
C LYS A 277 -4.51 -22.77 0.81
N VAL A 278 -3.65 -21.81 1.13
CA VAL A 278 -2.55 -22.00 2.09
C VAL A 278 -2.87 -21.26 3.38
N ILE A 279 -2.94 -22.00 4.47
CA ILE A 279 -3.27 -21.49 5.80
C ILE A 279 -1.95 -21.38 6.59
N PRO A 280 -1.63 -20.21 7.16
CA PRO A 280 -0.45 -19.99 7.99
C PRO A 280 -0.63 -20.51 9.42
N GLN A 281 -0.98 -21.79 9.58
CA GLN A 281 -1.38 -22.34 10.87
C GLN A 281 -0.22 -22.36 11.87
N ALA A 282 0.92 -22.95 11.48
CA ALA A 282 2.11 -22.96 12.34
C ALA A 282 2.62 -21.55 12.59
N THR A 283 2.61 -20.67 11.56
CA THR A 283 2.98 -19.25 11.70
C THR A 283 2.15 -18.56 12.79
N LEU A 284 0.82 -18.70 12.77
CA LEU A 284 -0.05 -18.09 13.78
C LEU A 284 0.15 -18.70 15.17
N GLN A 285 0.39 -20.02 15.26
CA GLN A 285 0.66 -20.70 16.52
C GLN A 285 1.95 -20.23 17.21
N THR A 286 2.92 -19.67 16.47
CA THR A 286 4.10 -19.05 17.09
C THR A 286 3.78 -17.78 17.90
N GLY A 287 2.60 -17.17 17.67
CA GLY A 287 2.21 -15.87 18.22
C GLY A 287 2.50 -14.69 17.29
N TYR A 288 2.92 -14.93 16.04
CA TYR A 288 3.14 -13.87 15.07
C TYR A 288 1.81 -13.19 14.66
N THR A 289 1.80 -11.86 14.63
CA THR A 289 0.63 -11.07 14.18
C THR A 289 0.96 -10.36 12.87
N PHE A 290 0.15 -10.60 11.84
CA PHE A 290 0.27 -9.93 10.55
C PHE A 290 -0.13 -8.46 10.68
N LYS A 291 0.70 -7.58 10.10
CA LYS A 291 0.44 -6.14 9.97
C LYS A 291 -0.64 -5.86 8.92
N TYR A 292 -0.70 -6.66 7.86
CA TYR A 292 -1.72 -6.58 6.81
C TYR A 292 -2.44 -7.94 6.68
N PRO A 293 -3.34 -8.28 7.62
CA PRO A 293 -4.04 -9.55 7.59
C PRO A 293 -5.07 -9.65 6.46
N THR A 294 -5.54 -8.51 5.93
CA THR A 294 -6.55 -8.44 4.87
C THR A 294 -6.03 -7.77 3.59
N ILE A 295 -6.55 -8.21 2.45
CA ILE A 295 -6.12 -7.75 1.13
C ILE A 295 -6.57 -6.32 0.87
N LYS A 296 -7.63 -5.87 1.53
CA LYS A 296 -8.12 -4.48 1.50
C LYS A 296 -7.05 -3.53 2.05
N GLU A 297 -6.57 -3.79 3.26
CA GLU A 297 -5.54 -2.97 3.90
C GLU A 297 -4.22 -2.99 3.12
N ALA A 298 -3.82 -4.18 2.65
CA ALA A 298 -2.65 -4.32 1.79
C ALA A 298 -2.80 -3.49 0.50
N SER A 299 -3.94 -3.61 -0.20
CA SER A 299 -4.19 -2.90 -1.46
C SER A 299 -4.20 -1.38 -1.29
N GLN A 300 -4.77 -0.88 -0.18
CA GLN A 300 -4.77 0.55 0.14
C GLN A 300 -3.36 1.11 0.35
N ASP A 301 -2.46 0.35 0.97
CA ASP A 301 -1.07 0.81 1.11
C ASP A 301 -0.37 0.93 -0.25
N LEU A 302 -0.69 0.01 -1.16
CA LEU A 302 -0.06 -0.09 -2.48
C LEU A 302 -0.39 1.07 -3.44
N THR A 303 -1.42 1.89 -3.20
CA THR A 303 -1.97 2.84 -4.20
C THR A 303 -1.69 4.36 -3.99
N LYS A 304 -1.00 4.81 -2.94
CA LYS A 304 -0.97 6.25 -2.51
C LYS A 304 0.02 7.23 -3.18
N LEU A 305 0.19 7.26 -4.50
CA LEU A 305 1.42 7.81 -5.10
C LEU A 305 1.64 9.36 -5.08
N PHE A 306 0.69 10.26 -5.39
CA PHE A 306 1.03 11.70 -5.69
C PHE A 306 1.53 12.54 -4.50
N GLN A 307 0.88 12.43 -3.33
CA GLN A 307 1.31 13.14 -2.11
C GLN A 307 2.66 12.64 -1.57
N ARG A 308 3.16 11.52 -2.10
CA ARG A 308 4.45 10.95 -1.72
C ARG A 308 5.62 11.65 -2.40
N LEU A 309 5.45 12.40 -3.51
CA LEU A 309 6.57 13.05 -4.22
C LEU A 309 7.19 14.25 -3.47
N ILE A 310 6.37 15.04 -2.79
CA ILE A 310 6.81 16.32 -2.23
C ILE A 310 7.81 16.13 -1.08
N GLY A 311 8.91 16.90 -1.10
CA GLY A 311 9.93 16.87 -0.06
C GLY A 311 10.75 15.58 0.04
N ARG A 312 10.67 14.69 -0.95
CA ARG A 312 11.47 13.45 -1.02
C ARG A 312 12.54 13.55 -2.11
N LYS A 313 13.65 12.85 -1.88
CA LYS A 313 14.73 12.72 -2.86
C LYS A 313 14.34 11.71 -3.93
N PHE A 314 14.95 11.80 -5.11
CA PHE A 314 14.72 10.82 -6.16
C PHE A 314 15.01 9.41 -5.66
N ASP A 315 16.14 9.21 -4.97
CA ASP A 315 16.57 7.91 -4.48
C ASP A 315 15.84 7.41 -3.21
N ASP A 316 14.84 8.16 -2.71
CA ASP A 316 13.99 7.68 -1.60
C ASP A 316 13.27 6.40 -2.04
N SER A 317 13.30 5.36 -1.20
CA SER A 317 12.73 4.05 -1.52
C SER A 317 11.24 4.11 -1.87
N ILE A 318 10.50 5.05 -1.28
CA ILE A 318 9.08 5.29 -1.57
C ILE A 318 8.93 5.95 -2.94
N ILE A 319 9.88 6.81 -3.34
CA ILE A 319 9.86 7.42 -4.66
C ILE A 319 10.25 6.40 -5.72
N GLN A 320 11.32 5.63 -5.50
CA GLN A 320 11.74 4.58 -6.43
C GLN A 320 10.67 3.51 -6.62
N SER A 321 9.91 3.19 -5.57
CA SER A 321 8.74 2.31 -5.71
C SER A 321 7.66 2.94 -6.57
N ASP A 322 7.40 4.23 -6.38
CA ASP A 322 6.24 4.91 -6.92
C ASP A 322 6.47 5.48 -8.33
N ILE A 323 7.73 5.72 -8.73
CA ILE A 323 8.14 6.27 -10.04
C ILE A 323 7.55 5.46 -11.18
N ASN A 324 7.58 4.14 -11.05
CA ASN A 324 7.09 3.23 -12.07
C ASN A 324 5.57 3.23 -12.20
N TYR A 325 4.85 4.08 -11.47
CA TYR A 325 3.39 4.06 -11.39
C TYR A 325 2.72 5.43 -11.52
N TYR A 326 3.49 6.50 -11.72
CA TYR A 326 2.95 7.82 -12.02
C TYR A 326 2.57 7.99 -13.48
N PRO A 327 1.42 8.62 -13.80
CA PRO A 327 0.95 8.77 -15.19
C PRO A 327 1.77 9.79 -15.98
N PHE A 328 2.76 10.36 -15.32
CA PHE A 328 3.75 11.29 -15.81
C PHE A 328 5.12 10.72 -15.47
N LYS A 329 6.11 11.00 -16.31
CA LYS A 329 7.47 10.51 -16.09
C LYS A 329 8.10 11.27 -14.94
N VAL A 330 8.74 10.58 -14.00
CA VAL A 330 9.54 11.20 -12.94
C VAL A 330 11.00 10.88 -13.18
N VAL A 331 11.85 11.90 -13.20
CA VAL A 331 13.28 11.80 -13.51
C VAL A 331 14.14 12.33 -12.37
N ASN A 332 15.35 11.78 -12.25
CA ASN A 332 16.36 12.32 -11.35
C ASN A 332 16.92 13.59 -11.95
N ASN A 333 16.86 14.69 -11.21
CA ASN A 333 17.57 15.92 -11.53
C ASN A 333 18.36 16.36 -10.30
N ASN A 334 19.68 16.12 -10.31
CA ASN A 334 20.59 16.45 -9.20
C ASN A 334 20.15 15.89 -7.83
N GLY A 335 19.68 14.65 -7.79
CA GLY A 335 19.21 13.95 -6.59
C GLY A 335 17.76 14.27 -6.18
N ARG A 336 17.06 15.12 -6.95
CA ARG A 336 15.66 15.49 -6.72
C ARG A 336 14.75 14.83 -7.75
N SER A 337 13.51 14.56 -7.31
CA SER A 337 12.46 14.01 -8.16
C SER A 337 11.82 15.13 -8.98
N ASN A 338 11.93 15.05 -10.31
CA ASN A 338 11.29 16.02 -11.20
C ASN A 338 10.25 15.32 -12.08
N ILE A 339 9.07 15.93 -12.20
CA ILE A 339 8.00 15.53 -13.11
C ILE A 339 8.31 16.05 -14.51
N GLN A 340 8.50 15.15 -15.45
CA GLN A 340 8.72 15.43 -16.87
C GLN A 340 7.38 15.43 -17.62
N VAL A 341 7.07 16.53 -18.29
CA VAL A 341 5.88 16.69 -19.13
C VAL A 341 6.25 17.35 -20.46
N GLU A 342 5.42 17.12 -21.48
CA GLU A 342 5.48 17.88 -22.73
C GLU A 342 4.60 19.13 -22.60
N TYR A 343 5.17 20.31 -22.75
CA TYR A 343 4.47 21.58 -22.68
C TYR A 343 4.89 22.45 -23.87
N LYS A 344 3.91 22.91 -24.66
CA LYS A 344 4.14 23.69 -25.90
C LYS A 344 5.15 23.02 -26.85
N LYS A 345 5.06 21.68 -27.00
CA LYS A 345 5.97 20.84 -27.81
C LYS A 345 7.42 20.77 -27.31
N GLU A 346 7.69 21.24 -26.10
CA GLU A 346 8.99 21.11 -25.44
C GLU A 346 8.89 20.20 -24.22
N THR A 347 9.93 19.41 -23.97
CA THR A 347 10.07 18.69 -22.72
C THR A 347 10.42 19.67 -21.60
N LYS A 348 9.59 19.73 -20.55
CA LYS A 348 9.86 20.52 -19.34
C LYS A 348 9.94 19.59 -18.13
N LEU A 349 10.78 19.99 -17.18
CA LEU A 349 10.93 19.34 -15.89
C LEU A 349 10.39 20.27 -14.82
N PHE A 350 9.48 19.78 -13.99
CA PHE A 350 8.95 20.50 -12.84
C PHE A 350 9.23 19.73 -11.57
N THR A 351 9.75 20.40 -10.55
CA THR A 351 9.78 19.88 -9.19
C THR A 351 8.35 19.79 -8.63
N PRO A 352 8.08 18.90 -7.66
CA PRO A 352 6.81 18.86 -6.94
C PRO A 352 6.44 20.22 -6.34
N GLU A 353 7.44 20.98 -5.88
CA GLU A 353 7.28 22.33 -5.35
C GLU A 353 6.80 23.33 -6.42
N GLU A 354 7.31 23.25 -7.65
CA GLU A 354 6.84 24.09 -8.76
C GLU A 354 5.40 23.73 -9.18
N ILE A 355 5.03 22.46 -9.15
CA ILE A 355 3.64 22.06 -9.40
C ILE A 355 2.72 22.60 -8.30
N LEU A 356 3.13 22.47 -7.04
CA LEU A 356 2.39 23.04 -5.91
C LEU A 356 2.32 24.58 -5.99
N SER A 357 3.40 25.24 -6.43
CA SER A 357 3.43 26.70 -6.56
C SER A 357 2.47 27.20 -7.63
N MET A 358 2.26 26.47 -8.73
CA MET A 358 1.24 26.81 -9.73
C MET A 358 -0.17 26.79 -9.13
N ILE A 359 -0.45 25.83 -8.24
CA ILE A 359 -1.72 25.77 -7.51
C ILE A 359 -1.83 26.97 -6.56
N LEU A 360 -0.78 27.25 -5.79
CA LEU A 360 -0.75 28.40 -4.87
C LEU A 360 -0.86 29.74 -5.59
N LEU A 361 -0.25 29.88 -6.76
CA LEU A 361 -0.39 31.07 -7.61
C LEU A 361 -1.84 31.25 -8.03
N LYS A 362 -2.52 30.16 -8.42
CA LYS A 362 -3.95 30.24 -8.75
C LYS A 362 -4.80 30.66 -7.55
N MET A 363 -4.50 30.14 -6.36
CA MET A 363 -5.18 30.54 -5.12
C MET A 363 -4.93 32.02 -4.78
N LYS A 364 -3.70 32.50 -4.98
CA LYS A 364 -3.33 33.92 -4.84
C LYS A 364 -4.11 34.81 -5.80
N GLU A 365 -4.23 34.44 -7.08
CA GLU A 365 -5.03 35.19 -8.06
C GLU A 365 -6.49 35.31 -7.62
N ILE A 366 -7.09 34.21 -7.15
CA ILE A 366 -8.47 34.19 -6.65
C ILE A 366 -8.62 35.13 -5.44
N ALA A 367 -7.70 35.06 -4.47
CA ALA A 367 -7.72 35.93 -3.29
C ALA A 367 -7.54 37.41 -3.67
N GLN A 368 -6.62 37.73 -4.59
CA GLN A 368 -6.40 39.09 -5.06
C GLN A 368 -7.63 39.66 -5.78
N ALA A 369 -8.29 38.85 -6.61
CA ALA A 369 -9.52 39.26 -7.29
C ALA A 369 -10.64 39.55 -6.29
N TYR A 370 -10.75 38.77 -5.22
CA TYR A 370 -11.74 38.98 -4.17
C TYR A 370 -11.45 40.21 -3.30
N VAL A 371 -10.19 40.41 -2.87
CA VAL A 371 -9.79 41.52 -1.99
C VAL A 371 -9.57 42.83 -2.76
N GLY A 372 -9.35 42.77 -4.07
CA GLY A 372 -9.05 43.93 -4.92
C GLY A 372 -7.65 44.53 -4.70
N LYS A 373 -6.77 43.82 -4.00
CA LYS A 373 -5.40 44.26 -3.67
C LYS A 373 -4.41 43.10 -3.84
N LYS A 374 -3.13 43.43 -3.97
CA LYS A 374 -2.04 42.44 -4.03
C LYS A 374 -1.96 41.66 -2.72
N VAL A 375 -1.96 40.33 -2.82
CA VAL A 375 -1.76 39.42 -1.69
C VAL A 375 -0.31 38.97 -1.72
N SER A 376 0.42 39.21 -0.63
CA SER A 376 1.85 38.92 -0.57
C SER A 376 2.23 38.00 0.59
N GLU A 377 1.35 37.77 1.55
CA GLU A 377 1.62 36.98 2.75
C GLU A 377 0.60 35.84 2.86
N VAL A 378 1.04 34.69 3.34
CA VAL A 378 0.19 33.50 3.42
C VAL A 378 0.55 32.62 4.62
N VAL A 379 -0.45 31.95 5.16
CA VAL A 379 -0.31 30.81 6.05
C VAL A 379 -0.82 29.58 5.31
N ILE A 380 -0.05 28.49 5.29
CA ILE A 380 -0.39 27.29 4.51
C ILE A 380 -0.64 26.11 5.46
N GLY A 381 -1.75 25.39 5.26
CA GLY A 381 -2.07 24.16 5.98
C GLY A 381 -1.27 22.96 5.47
N ALA A 382 -0.82 22.08 6.37
CA ALA A 382 -0.15 20.83 6.03
C ALA A 382 -0.69 19.64 6.86
N PRO A 383 -0.58 18.40 6.37
CA PRO A 383 -0.92 17.22 7.17
C PRO A 383 -0.01 17.06 8.39
N ALA A 384 -0.56 16.54 9.50
CA ALA A 384 0.19 16.38 10.75
C ALA A 384 1.44 15.48 10.57
N TYR A 385 1.32 14.41 9.78
CA TYR A 385 2.36 13.42 9.53
C TYR A 385 3.49 13.88 8.59
N PHE A 386 3.44 15.11 8.05
CA PHE A 386 4.52 15.62 7.20
C PHE A 386 5.77 15.93 8.02
N ASN A 387 6.92 15.43 7.56
CA ASN A 387 8.22 15.71 8.18
C ASN A 387 8.74 17.12 7.83
N TYR A 388 9.87 17.50 8.42
CA TYR A 388 10.49 18.82 8.21
C TYR A 388 10.76 19.14 6.72
N LEU A 389 11.30 18.19 5.95
CA LEU A 389 11.63 18.40 4.54
C LEU A 389 10.37 18.61 3.69
N GLN A 390 9.29 17.88 3.98
CA GLN A 390 8.02 18.05 3.29
C GLN A 390 7.37 19.40 3.61
N ARG A 391 7.44 19.84 4.87
CA ARG A 391 6.98 21.18 5.28
C ARG A 391 7.82 22.28 4.64
N GLN A 392 9.13 22.08 4.53
CA GLN A 392 10.03 23.00 3.85
C GLN A 392 9.73 23.07 2.34
N ALA A 393 9.39 21.94 1.71
CA ALA A 393 8.99 21.91 0.30
C ALA A 393 7.69 22.71 0.05
N ILE A 394 6.72 22.65 0.97
CA ILE A 394 5.52 23.51 0.92
C ILE A 394 5.90 24.99 1.05
N ASN A 395 6.80 25.33 1.99
CA ASN A 395 7.29 26.70 2.14
C ASN A 395 7.95 27.20 0.84
N ASN A 396 8.86 26.41 0.27
CA ASN A 396 9.51 26.72 -1.00
C ASN A 396 8.48 26.94 -2.13
N ALA A 397 7.43 26.10 -2.22
CA ALA A 397 6.37 26.29 -3.19
C ALA A 397 5.64 27.65 -3.03
N GLY A 398 5.41 28.09 -1.78
CA GLY A 398 4.86 29.42 -1.50
C GLY A 398 5.79 30.55 -1.97
N VAL A 399 7.09 30.42 -1.70
CA VAL A 399 8.10 31.40 -2.17
C VAL A 399 8.13 31.47 -3.71
N ILE A 400 8.09 30.32 -4.40
CA ILE A 400 8.03 30.26 -5.88
C ILE A 400 6.75 30.94 -6.41
N ALA A 401 5.64 30.84 -5.70
CA ALA A 401 4.39 31.54 -6.05
C ALA A 401 4.42 33.06 -5.74
N GLY A 402 5.54 33.58 -5.23
CA GLY A 402 5.71 34.97 -4.82
C GLY A 402 4.87 35.32 -3.60
N LEU A 403 4.79 34.40 -2.64
CA LEU A 403 4.13 34.57 -1.35
C LEU A 403 5.18 34.47 -0.23
N ASN A 404 5.10 35.36 0.76
CA ASN A 404 5.80 35.26 2.02
C ASN A 404 5.03 34.28 2.93
N VAL A 405 5.59 33.09 3.12
CA VAL A 405 4.98 32.05 3.95
C VAL A 405 5.27 32.33 5.42
N LEU A 406 4.32 32.94 6.11
CA LEU A 406 4.46 33.33 7.51
C LEU A 406 4.56 32.10 8.43
N ARG A 407 3.78 31.06 8.13
CA ARG A 407 3.75 29.82 8.90
C ARG A 407 3.16 28.66 8.10
N ILE A 408 3.69 27.46 8.35
CA ILE A 408 3.04 26.20 7.99
C ILE A 408 2.34 25.66 9.23
N ILE A 409 1.01 25.52 9.18
CA ILE A 409 0.18 25.09 10.31
C ILE A 409 -0.44 23.73 10.00
N ILE A 410 -0.60 22.89 11.02
CA ILE A 410 -1.31 21.61 10.86
C ILE A 410 -2.80 21.89 10.62
N GLY A 411 -3.41 21.22 9.65
CA GLY A 411 -4.80 21.46 9.26
C GLY A 411 -5.79 21.41 10.44
N SER A 412 -5.65 20.43 11.34
CA SER A 412 -6.52 20.28 12.52
C SER A 412 -6.34 21.40 13.55
N THR A 413 -5.11 21.89 13.76
CA THR A 413 -4.86 23.07 14.60
C THR A 413 -5.52 24.32 14.03
N LEU A 414 -5.48 24.51 12.71
CA LEU A 414 -6.13 25.65 12.07
C LEU A 414 -7.65 25.62 12.25
N ALA A 415 -8.27 24.44 12.19
CA ALA A 415 -9.69 24.26 12.47
C ALA A 415 -10.03 24.59 13.95
N GLY A 416 -9.22 24.11 14.90
CA GLY A 416 -9.36 24.45 16.31
C GLY A 416 -9.18 25.95 16.59
N MET A 417 -8.24 26.60 15.91
CA MET A 417 -8.05 28.06 15.96
C MET A 417 -9.27 28.81 15.45
N ALA A 418 -9.83 28.40 14.30
CA ALA A 418 -11.02 29.01 13.74
C ALA A 418 -12.23 28.89 14.69
N TYR A 419 -12.41 27.71 15.29
CA TYR A 419 -13.44 27.46 16.30
C TYR A 419 -13.25 28.35 17.54
N SER A 420 -12.06 28.35 18.13
CA SER A 420 -11.71 29.11 19.34
C SER A 420 -11.89 30.61 19.13
N PHE A 421 -11.47 31.15 17.99
CA PHE A 421 -11.60 32.56 17.65
C PHE A 421 -13.07 32.97 17.48
N HIS A 422 -13.88 32.12 16.82
CA HIS A 422 -15.30 32.41 16.60
C HIS A 422 -16.11 32.38 17.90
N ASN A 423 -15.85 31.40 18.76
CA ASN A 423 -16.62 31.16 19.98
C ASN A 423 -16.04 31.84 21.24
N LYS A 424 -14.93 32.56 21.12
CA LYS A 424 -14.24 33.27 22.23
C LYS A 424 -13.99 32.37 23.44
N VAL A 425 -13.45 31.18 23.18
CA VAL A 425 -13.15 30.17 24.20
C VAL A 425 -12.11 30.73 25.18
N SER A 426 -12.46 30.78 26.47
CA SER A 426 -11.65 31.33 27.56
C SER A 426 -11.37 30.33 28.69
N LYS A 427 -11.79 29.08 28.53
CA LYS A 427 -11.54 27.98 29.46
C LYS A 427 -10.99 26.80 28.68
N GLU A 428 -10.26 25.92 29.36
CA GLU A 428 -9.80 24.66 28.79
C GLU A 428 -10.99 23.87 28.22
N GLN A 429 -10.87 23.49 26.94
CA GLN A 429 -11.85 22.66 26.25
C GLN A 429 -11.17 21.57 25.43
N ASN A 430 -11.69 20.36 25.56
CA ASN A 430 -11.36 19.24 24.68
C ASN A 430 -12.24 19.33 23.44
N VAL A 431 -11.63 19.56 22.29
CA VAL A 431 -12.32 19.75 21.00
C VAL A 431 -11.93 18.63 20.05
N LEU A 432 -12.92 17.95 19.48
CA LEU A 432 -12.72 16.95 18.43
C LEU A 432 -12.91 17.59 17.06
N ILE A 433 -11.87 17.58 16.24
CA ILE A 433 -11.93 18.00 14.84
C ILE A 433 -12.22 16.76 14.00
N PHE A 434 -13.34 16.78 13.28
CA PHE A 434 -13.71 15.74 12.32
C PHE A 434 -13.63 16.33 10.91
N ASP A 435 -12.58 15.98 10.17
CA ASP A 435 -12.31 16.45 8.81
C ASP A 435 -12.61 15.35 7.78
N LEU A 436 -13.74 15.46 7.08
CA LEU A 436 -14.11 14.58 5.98
C LEU A 436 -13.99 15.32 4.64
N GLY A 437 -12.82 15.20 4.02
CA GLY A 437 -12.49 15.80 2.74
C GLY A 437 -13.00 15.00 1.54
N GLY A 438 -12.43 15.30 0.37
CA GLY A 438 -12.74 14.60 -0.88
C GLY A 438 -12.15 13.18 -0.95
N GLY A 439 -10.98 12.97 -0.37
CA GLY A 439 -10.29 11.67 -0.43
C GLY A 439 -9.80 11.14 0.92
N THR A 440 -9.87 11.94 1.98
CA THR A 440 -9.30 11.62 3.30
C THR A 440 -10.26 11.99 4.40
N CYS A 441 -10.29 11.18 5.45
CA CYS A 441 -10.99 11.40 6.71
C CYS A 441 -9.92 11.51 7.80
N ASN A 442 -9.84 12.63 8.49
CA ASN A 442 -8.93 12.81 9.62
C ASN A 442 -9.73 13.21 10.85
N VAL A 443 -9.42 12.60 11.99
CA VAL A 443 -9.99 12.95 13.28
C VAL A 443 -8.85 13.36 14.21
N SER A 444 -8.94 14.53 14.83
CA SER A 444 -7.94 15.00 15.80
C SER A 444 -8.62 15.45 17.08
N VAL A 445 -8.09 15.04 18.22
CA VAL A 445 -8.53 15.55 19.52
C VAL A 445 -7.54 16.61 19.97
N LEU A 446 -8.02 17.81 20.27
CA LEU A 446 -7.22 18.94 20.73
C LEU A 446 -7.67 19.40 22.12
N ILE A 447 -6.72 19.91 22.89
CA ILE A 447 -7.00 20.75 24.05
C ILE A 447 -6.77 22.20 23.65
N ILE A 448 -7.76 23.04 23.89
CA ILE A 448 -7.72 24.48 23.63
C ILE A 448 -7.84 25.21 24.96
N GLU A 449 -6.84 26.03 25.30
CA GLU A 449 -6.82 26.83 26.54
C GLU A 449 -6.05 28.13 26.28
N ASP A 450 -6.64 29.29 26.52
CA ASP A 450 -5.99 30.61 26.45
C ASP A 450 -5.09 30.85 25.21
N GLY A 451 -5.55 30.40 24.03
CA GLY A 451 -4.82 30.54 22.77
C GLY A 451 -3.70 29.50 22.55
N MET A 452 -3.55 28.53 23.44
CA MET A 452 -2.77 27.31 23.26
C MET A 452 -3.64 26.23 22.61
N TYR A 453 -3.06 25.52 21.64
CA TYR A 453 -3.71 24.47 20.88
C TYR A 453 -2.83 23.22 20.88
N GLU A 454 -3.14 22.26 21.74
CA GLU A 454 -2.37 21.02 21.87
C GLU A 454 -3.11 19.86 21.19
N ILE A 455 -2.45 19.14 20.28
CA ILE A 455 -3.01 17.92 19.69
C ILE A 455 -2.71 16.73 20.61
N LYS A 456 -3.75 16.07 21.13
CA LYS A 456 -3.61 14.85 21.95
C LYS A 456 -3.55 13.57 21.12
N SER A 457 -4.33 13.50 20.05
CA SER A 457 -4.32 12.36 19.14
C SER A 457 -4.69 12.76 17.72
N THR A 458 -4.33 11.91 16.76
CA THR A 458 -4.79 12.04 15.38
C THR A 458 -4.97 10.65 14.80
N ALA A 459 -6.20 10.34 14.40
CA ALA A 459 -6.58 9.14 13.67
C ALA A 459 -7.23 9.52 12.33
N GLY A 460 -7.60 8.52 11.54
CA GLY A 460 -8.25 8.75 10.26
C GLY A 460 -7.97 7.67 9.24
N ASP A 461 -8.61 7.82 8.08
CA ASP A 461 -8.41 7.01 6.89
C ASP A 461 -8.05 7.92 5.71
N ALA A 462 -6.83 7.73 5.18
CA ALA A 462 -6.32 8.44 4.02
C ALA A 462 -7.03 8.07 2.69
N HIS A 463 -8.01 7.15 2.72
CA HIS A 463 -8.80 6.70 1.57
C HIS A 463 -10.30 6.67 1.87
N LEU A 464 -10.75 7.53 2.78
CA LEU A 464 -12.17 7.70 3.05
C LEU A 464 -12.54 9.15 2.82
N GLY A 465 -13.45 9.42 1.90
CA GLY A 465 -13.80 10.80 1.57
C GLY A 465 -14.85 10.85 0.48
N GLY A 466 -15.30 12.05 0.15
CA GLY A 466 -16.41 12.33 -0.77
C GLY A 466 -16.37 11.56 -2.09
N GLU A 467 -15.19 11.29 -2.64
CA GLU A 467 -15.03 10.54 -3.88
C GLU A 467 -15.44 9.07 -3.74
N HIS A 468 -15.22 8.44 -2.58
CA HIS A 468 -15.62 7.06 -2.33
C HIS A 468 -17.14 6.92 -2.35
N PHE A 469 -17.86 7.88 -1.78
CA PHE A 469 -19.31 8.00 -1.87
C PHE A 469 -19.78 8.21 -3.32
N ASP A 470 -19.09 9.07 -4.09
CA ASP A 470 -19.40 9.23 -5.52
C ASP A 470 -19.27 7.90 -6.27
N ASN A 471 -18.24 7.11 -5.96
CA ASN A 471 -17.98 5.83 -6.62
C ASN A 471 -19.04 4.76 -6.32
N ARG A 472 -19.68 4.78 -5.14
CA ARG A 472 -20.83 3.90 -4.85
C ARG A 472 -21.98 4.17 -5.80
N MET A 473 -22.34 5.45 -6.00
CA MET A 473 -23.37 5.82 -6.97
C MET A 473 -22.97 5.52 -8.41
N ILE A 474 -21.72 5.79 -8.79
CA ILE A 474 -21.23 5.49 -10.15
C ILE A 474 -21.36 3.98 -10.42
N THR A 475 -20.96 3.13 -9.48
CA THR A 475 -21.03 1.67 -9.63
C THR A 475 -22.48 1.22 -9.78
N CYS A 476 -23.38 1.74 -8.95
CA CYS A 476 -24.81 1.47 -9.03
C CYS A 476 -25.38 1.84 -10.42
N PHE A 477 -25.09 3.05 -10.92
CA PHE A 477 -25.60 3.50 -12.22
C PHE A 477 -24.93 2.83 -13.41
N VAL A 478 -23.66 2.42 -13.31
CA VAL A 478 -23.00 1.58 -14.34
C VAL A 478 -23.71 0.23 -14.45
N GLN A 479 -24.03 -0.40 -13.32
CA GLN A 479 -24.80 -1.65 -13.31
C GLN A 479 -26.22 -1.44 -13.83
N GLU A 480 -26.87 -0.33 -13.48
CA GLU A 480 -28.21 0.00 -13.99
C GLU A 480 -28.21 0.21 -15.50
N PHE A 481 -27.25 0.95 -16.04
CA PHE A 481 -27.11 1.18 -17.48
C PHE A 481 -26.85 -0.14 -18.22
N LYS A 482 -25.96 -0.98 -17.68
CA LYS A 482 -25.70 -2.32 -18.23
C LYS A 482 -26.95 -3.18 -18.24
N ARG A 483 -27.75 -3.14 -17.17
CA ARG A 483 -29.02 -3.89 -17.09
C ARG A 483 -30.07 -3.37 -18.08
N LYS A 484 -30.18 -2.05 -18.28
CA LYS A 484 -31.18 -1.43 -19.17
C LYS A 484 -30.82 -1.52 -20.65
N HIS A 485 -29.55 -1.42 -20.99
CA HIS A 485 -29.09 -1.24 -22.37
C HIS A 485 -28.10 -2.32 -22.84
N ASN A 486 -27.81 -3.33 -22.01
CA ASN A 486 -26.85 -4.40 -22.27
C ASN A 486 -25.45 -3.90 -22.68
N LYS A 487 -25.04 -2.74 -22.16
CA LYS A 487 -23.79 -2.08 -22.53
C LYS A 487 -22.99 -1.68 -21.30
N ASP A 488 -21.71 -2.03 -21.31
CA ASP A 488 -20.82 -1.79 -20.18
C ASP A 488 -20.13 -0.43 -20.32
N LEU A 489 -20.53 0.54 -19.49
CA LEU A 489 -19.91 1.86 -19.51
C LEU A 489 -18.45 1.85 -19.05
N SER A 490 -17.98 0.80 -18.36
CA SER A 490 -16.64 0.75 -17.79
C SER A 490 -15.50 0.87 -18.82
N VAL A 491 -15.78 0.49 -20.07
CA VAL A 491 -14.81 0.52 -21.17
C VAL A 491 -14.75 1.90 -21.86
N ASP A 492 -15.76 2.76 -21.65
CA ASP A 492 -15.86 4.09 -22.23
C ASP A 492 -15.42 5.16 -21.22
N LYS A 493 -14.15 5.55 -21.31
CA LYS A 493 -13.52 6.55 -20.42
C LYS A 493 -14.23 7.90 -20.47
N ARG A 494 -14.83 8.28 -21.61
CA ARG A 494 -15.54 9.55 -21.77
C ARG A 494 -16.90 9.47 -21.08
N ALA A 495 -17.66 8.40 -21.30
CA ALA A 495 -18.95 8.19 -20.65
C ALA A 495 -18.82 8.13 -19.12
N LEU A 496 -17.84 7.37 -18.60
CA LEU A 496 -17.58 7.29 -17.16
C LEU A 496 -17.26 8.66 -16.54
N ARG A 497 -16.50 9.50 -17.24
CA ARG A 497 -16.19 10.87 -16.75
C ARG A 497 -17.45 11.72 -16.66
N ARG A 498 -18.36 11.61 -17.63
CA ARG A 498 -19.65 12.32 -17.62
C ARG A 498 -20.56 11.82 -16.51
N LEU A 499 -20.68 10.50 -16.36
CA LEU A 499 -21.45 9.88 -15.27
C LEU A 499 -20.91 10.28 -13.90
N ARG A 500 -19.59 10.28 -13.69
CA ARG A 500 -18.95 10.74 -12.45
C ARG A 500 -19.31 12.19 -12.13
N THR A 501 -19.37 13.05 -13.14
CA THR A 501 -19.74 14.46 -12.97
C THR A 501 -21.20 14.59 -12.53
N ALA A 502 -22.11 13.84 -13.15
CA ALA A 502 -23.51 13.80 -12.77
C ALA A 502 -23.72 13.23 -11.36
N CYS A 503 -23.02 12.14 -11.01
CA CYS A 503 -23.04 11.58 -9.66
C CYS A 503 -22.56 12.59 -8.61
N LYS A 504 -21.43 13.27 -8.85
CA LYS A 504 -20.95 14.35 -7.96
C LYS A 504 -22.01 15.44 -7.76
N SER A 505 -22.75 15.79 -8.81
CA SER A 505 -23.86 16.74 -8.74
C SER A 505 -25.04 16.20 -7.93
N ALA A 506 -25.51 14.99 -8.23
CA ALA A 506 -26.62 14.36 -7.53
C ALA A 506 -26.34 14.18 -6.03
N LYS A 507 -25.12 13.78 -5.65
CA LYS A 507 -24.69 13.69 -4.25
C LYS A 507 -24.89 15.02 -3.52
N ARG A 508 -24.48 16.12 -4.15
CA ARG A 508 -24.64 17.48 -3.59
C ARG A 508 -26.12 17.85 -3.48
N THR A 509 -26.95 17.45 -4.44
CA THR A 509 -28.41 17.65 -4.34
C THR A 509 -29.01 16.85 -3.18
N LEU A 510 -28.56 15.60 -2.99
CA LEU A 510 -29.05 14.74 -1.89
C LEU A 510 -28.74 15.30 -0.49
N SER A 511 -27.69 16.12 -0.35
CA SER A 511 -27.39 16.85 0.89
C SER A 511 -28.55 17.75 1.36
N SER A 512 -29.30 18.34 0.43
CA SER A 512 -30.41 19.25 0.75
C SER A 512 -31.79 18.72 0.34
N SER A 513 -31.85 17.65 -0.45
CA SER A 513 -33.09 17.11 -1.01
C SER A 513 -33.20 15.61 -0.80
N LEU A 514 -34.44 15.10 -0.72
CA LEU A 514 -34.69 13.66 -0.53
C LEU A 514 -34.45 12.81 -1.79
N GLN A 515 -34.32 13.44 -2.95
CA GLN A 515 -34.09 12.77 -4.23
C GLN A 515 -33.27 13.65 -5.19
N ALA A 516 -32.57 13.03 -6.13
CA ALA A 516 -31.85 13.67 -7.21
C ALA A 516 -32.05 12.90 -8.53
N SER A 517 -32.13 13.62 -9.66
CA SER A 517 -32.14 13.00 -11.00
C SER A 517 -30.73 12.98 -11.61
N ILE A 518 -30.47 11.95 -12.41
CA ILE A 518 -29.30 11.81 -13.26
C ILE A 518 -29.81 11.85 -14.69
N GLU A 519 -29.41 12.88 -15.43
CA GLU A 519 -29.88 13.12 -16.80
C GLU A 519 -28.64 13.42 -17.66
N ILE A 520 -28.31 12.50 -18.56
CA ILE A 520 -27.12 12.61 -19.41
C ILE A 520 -27.47 12.20 -20.84
N GLU A 521 -27.55 13.17 -21.73
CA GLU A 521 -27.78 12.94 -23.16
C GLU A 521 -26.59 12.24 -23.83
N SER A 522 -26.85 11.30 -24.73
CA SER A 522 -25.88 10.53 -25.49
C SER A 522 -24.72 10.06 -24.60
N LEU A 523 -25.03 9.45 -23.45
CA LEU A 523 -24.03 9.01 -22.48
C LEU A 523 -23.02 8.05 -23.13
N SER A 524 -23.49 7.08 -23.92
CA SER A 524 -22.63 6.17 -24.69
C SER A 524 -23.35 5.66 -25.95
N ASP A 525 -22.68 5.65 -27.10
CA ASP A 525 -23.23 5.33 -28.44
C ASP A 525 -24.59 5.97 -28.75
N GLY A 526 -24.76 7.25 -28.42
CA GLY A 526 -26.02 7.96 -28.67
C GLY A 526 -27.16 7.60 -27.72
N ILE A 527 -26.94 6.72 -26.73
CA ILE A 527 -27.95 6.34 -25.74
C ILE A 527 -27.97 7.36 -24.61
N ASP A 528 -29.13 7.97 -24.38
CA ASP A 528 -29.37 8.84 -23.24
C ASP A 528 -29.51 8.02 -21.94
N PHE A 529 -29.12 8.61 -20.81
CA PHE A 529 -29.31 7.99 -19.50
C PHE A 529 -30.12 8.90 -18.58
N TYR A 530 -31.28 8.38 -18.19
CA TYR A 530 -32.18 8.99 -17.21
C TYR A 530 -32.40 8.03 -16.04
N SER A 531 -32.04 8.48 -14.83
CA SER A 531 -32.29 7.76 -13.59
C SER A 531 -32.57 8.71 -12.43
N LYS A 532 -33.00 8.17 -11.30
CA LYS A 532 -33.26 8.91 -10.06
C LYS A 532 -32.71 8.11 -8.89
N ILE A 533 -32.21 8.81 -7.88
CA ILE A 533 -31.75 8.23 -6.62
C ILE A 533 -32.36 8.99 -5.45
N THR A 534 -32.83 8.23 -4.46
CA THR A 534 -33.31 8.78 -3.19
C THR A 534 -32.17 8.86 -2.20
N ARG A 535 -32.31 9.74 -1.21
CA ARG A 535 -31.37 9.88 -0.10
C ARG A 535 -31.17 8.57 0.65
N THR A 536 -32.26 7.88 1.00
CA THR A 536 -32.23 6.58 1.69
C THR A 536 -31.43 5.54 0.91
N CYS A 537 -31.64 5.45 -0.41
CA CYS A 537 -30.90 4.51 -1.25
C CYS A 537 -29.40 4.86 -1.30
N PHE A 538 -29.05 6.15 -1.39
CA PHE A 538 -27.66 6.59 -1.32
C PHE A 538 -27.02 6.25 0.04
N GLU A 539 -27.75 6.41 1.13
CA GLU A 539 -27.29 6.12 2.48
C GLU A 539 -27.04 4.61 2.66
N GLU A 540 -27.96 3.77 2.21
CA GLU A 540 -27.81 2.32 2.19
C GLU A 540 -26.58 1.88 1.36
N LEU A 541 -26.40 2.47 0.17
CA LEU A 541 -25.25 2.18 -0.70
C LEU A 541 -23.89 2.51 -0.07
N CYS A 542 -23.87 3.43 0.90
CA CYS A 542 -22.66 3.94 1.53
C CYS A 542 -22.56 3.62 3.03
N SER A 543 -23.43 2.76 3.56
CA SER A 543 -23.52 2.46 5.00
C SER A 543 -22.17 2.05 5.61
N ASP A 544 -21.40 1.21 4.92
CA ASP A 544 -20.07 0.78 5.36
C ASP A 544 -19.05 1.93 5.42
N LEU A 545 -19.14 2.89 4.50
CA LEU A 545 -18.26 4.06 4.48
C LEU A 545 -18.59 5.03 5.63
N PHE A 546 -19.87 5.15 6.01
CA PHE A 546 -20.27 5.92 7.19
C PHE A 546 -19.83 5.25 8.49
N HIS A 547 -19.87 3.91 8.57
CA HIS A 547 -19.34 3.20 9.74
C HIS A 547 -17.82 3.40 9.89
N ALA A 548 -17.07 3.33 8.80
CA ALA A 548 -15.63 3.54 8.82
C ALA A 548 -15.22 4.96 9.32
N THR A 549 -16.05 5.99 9.10
CA THR A 549 -15.77 7.31 9.67
C THR A 549 -15.92 7.31 11.20
N LEU A 550 -16.85 6.53 11.75
CA LEU A 550 -17.06 6.41 13.20
C LEU A 550 -15.92 5.65 13.88
N GLU A 551 -15.40 4.60 13.25
CA GLU A 551 -14.22 3.87 13.77
C GLU A 551 -12.99 4.78 13.92
N SER A 552 -12.83 5.74 13.00
CA SER A 552 -11.77 6.75 13.08
C SER A 552 -11.93 7.68 14.29
N VAL A 553 -13.18 8.01 14.65
CA VAL A 553 -13.50 8.78 15.87
C VAL A 553 -13.17 7.98 17.12
N GLU A 554 -13.61 6.74 17.21
CA GLU A 554 -13.30 5.84 18.33
C GLU A 554 -11.80 5.68 18.55
N LYS A 555 -11.05 5.51 17.46
CA LYS A 555 -9.60 5.39 17.51
C LYS A 555 -8.94 6.66 18.05
N ALA A 556 -9.36 7.85 17.58
CA ALA A 556 -8.82 9.11 18.06
C ALA A 556 -9.07 9.31 19.57
N LEU A 557 -10.28 9.00 20.05
CA LEU A 557 -10.63 9.11 21.47
C LEU A 557 -9.80 8.16 22.35
N ARG A 558 -9.67 6.91 21.91
CA ARG A 558 -8.87 5.89 22.59
C ARG A 558 -7.39 6.26 22.66
N GLU A 559 -6.81 6.80 21.58
CA GLU A 559 -5.43 7.27 21.57
C GLU A 559 -5.21 8.53 22.42
N ALA A 560 -6.21 9.42 22.46
CA ALA A 560 -6.22 10.58 23.37
C ALA A 560 -6.40 10.17 24.84
N LYS A 561 -6.80 8.91 25.09
CA LYS A 561 -7.19 8.40 26.41
C LYS A 561 -8.33 9.21 27.04
N MET A 562 -9.28 9.63 26.21
CA MET A 562 -10.44 10.43 26.61
C MET A 562 -11.73 9.65 26.36
N ASN A 563 -12.67 9.76 27.29
CA ASN A 563 -14.05 9.38 27.13
C ASN A 563 -14.76 10.39 26.23
N ARG A 564 -15.82 9.94 25.56
CA ARG A 564 -16.69 10.77 24.72
C ARG A 564 -17.32 11.92 25.52
N LEU A 565 -17.70 11.67 26.77
CA LEU A 565 -18.25 12.68 27.69
C LEU A 565 -17.25 13.79 28.08
N GLU A 566 -15.95 13.57 27.84
CA GLU A 566 -14.91 14.58 28.09
C GLU A 566 -14.70 15.51 26.90
N ILE A 567 -15.29 15.20 25.73
CA ILE A 567 -15.28 16.08 24.56
C ILE A 567 -16.33 17.16 24.76
N HIS A 568 -15.88 18.40 24.80
CA HIS A 568 -16.75 19.55 25.00
C HIS A 568 -17.45 19.90 23.68
N GLU A 569 -16.71 19.81 22.56
CA GLU A 569 -17.11 20.38 21.29
C GLU A 569 -16.61 19.56 20.10
N ILE A 570 -17.38 19.57 19.01
CA ILE A 570 -17.03 18.89 17.76
C ILE A 570 -17.01 19.91 16.62
N VAL A 571 -15.88 20.02 15.96
CA VAL A 571 -15.69 20.90 14.79
C VAL A 571 -15.67 20.04 13.53
N LEU A 572 -16.64 20.28 12.65
CA LEU A 572 -16.76 19.58 11.39
C LEU A 572 -16.02 20.35 10.29
N VAL A 573 -15.15 19.66 9.56
CA VAL A 573 -14.31 20.23 8.49
C VAL A 573 -14.44 19.37 7.23
N GLY A 574 -14.32 19.99 6.05
CA GLY A 574 -14.30 19.29 4.77
C GLY A 574 -15.66 19.19 4.10
N GLY A 575 -15.70 19.28 2.77
CA GLY A 575 -16.97 19.41 2.03
C GLY A 575 -17.88 18.19 2.06
N SER A 576 -17.39 17.03 2.48
CA SER A 576 -18.19 15.81 2.54
C SER A 576 -19.02 15.71 3.83
N ILE A 577 -18.77 16.55 4.84
CA ILE A 577 -19.60 16.61 6.06
C ILE A 577 -21.06 17.01 5.77
N HIS A 578 -21.30 17.67 4.62
CA HIS A 578 -22.62 18.11 4.22
C HIS A 578 -23.48 16.99 3.62
N MET A 579 -22.95 15.78 3.44
CA MET A 579 -23.73 14.66 2.94
C MET A 579 -24.82 14.26 3.95
N PRO A 580 -25.98 13.80 3.47
CA PRO A 580 -27.10 13.45 4.33
C PRO A 580 -26.86 12.13 5.08
N GLN A 581 -27.46 12.01 6.26
CA GLN A 581 -27.69 10.76 6.98
C GLN A 581 -28.88 10.96 7.92
N ASP A 582 -29.92 10.13 7.82
CA ASP A 582 -31.10 10.24 8.69
C ASP A 582 -31.46 8.89 9.32
N ILE A 583 -31.35 8.81 10.64
CA ILE A 583 -32.33 8.09 11.47
C ILE A 583 -32.79 9.12 12.52
N GLU A 584 -33.83 9.87 12.12
CA GLU A 584 -34.69 10.79 12.89
C GLU A 584 -34.20 12.21 13.26
N ALA A 585 -33.52 12.99 12.40
CA ALA A 585 -33.59 14.46 12.47
C ALA A 585 -33.00 15.20 11.24
N PRO A 586 -33.45 16.44 10.93
CA PRO A 586 -33.27 17.11 9.62
C PRO A 586 -31.84 17.62 9.25
N ALA A 587 -30.76 17.01 9.72
CA ALA A 587 -29.38 17.43 9.41
C ALA A 587 -28.44 16.21 9.31
N GLY A 588 -27.67 16.11 8.21
CA GLY A 588 -27.03 14.88 7.70
C GLY A 588 -26.00 14.14 8.57
N ILE A 589 -24.83 13.76 8.03
CA ILE A 589 -23.74 13.00 8.73
C ILE A 589 -23.36 13.57 10.11
N MET A 590 -23.77 14.80 10.39
CA MET A 590 -23.91 15.38 11.73
C MET A 590 -24.32 14.37 12.81
N ILE A 591 -25.36 13.57 12.58
CA ILE A 591 -26.06 12.90 13.69
C ILE A 591 -25.31 11.71 14.28
N PRO A 592 -24.69 10.76 13.55
CA PRO A 592 -24.01 9.66 14.22
C PRO A 592 -22.73 10.10 14.93
N VAL A 593 -21.98 11.08 14.41
CA VAL A 593 -20.81 11.61 15.12
C VAL A 593 -21.23 12.38 16.38
N LEU A 594 -22.36 13.11 16.33
CA LEU A 594 -22.96 13.82 17.48
C LEU A 594 -23.84 12.96 18.41
N LYS A 595 -24.32 11.78 17.98
CA LYS A 595 -25.07 10.81 18.80
C LYS A 595 -24.15 9.73 19.38
N PHE A 596 -22.99 9.51 18.76
CA PHE A 596 -21.99 8.56 19.23
C PHE A 596 -21.10 9.16 20.31
N ILE A 597 -20.83 10.46 20.26
CA ILE A 597 -20.24 11.26 21.34
C ILE A 597 -21.37 11.81 22.18
#